data_AF-A0A212AFL5-F1
#
_entry.id   AF-A0A212AFL5-F1
#
_cell.length_a   1.000
_cell.length_b   1.000
_cell.length_c   1.000
_cell.angle_alpha   90.00
_cell.angle_beta   90.00
_cell.angle_gamma   90.00
#
_symmetry.space_group_name_H-M   'P 1'
#
loop_
_entity.id
_entity.type
_entity.pdbx_description
1 polymer ?
#
loop_
_entity_poly.entity_id
_entity_poly.type
_entity_poly.pdbx_seq_one_letter_code
_entity_poly.pdbx_strand_id
1 'polypeptide(L)'
;MTDHSYLHGRVARERPAKRALRAAAVTALLALTGTSGWLWMSGLGGVAFQLLGQRGAEETEGSIWLPAYSAAVQGVQVAGLRDNLSGLTFNVETGTLFGVVNRPAEMVELSRTGELLRRIPLKGIDDPEGIAHIEGTRFALAEEARQRIVLFDLPAEATELDLSGAAGTVLNLGLFGNMGIEGLHWDAANRRLLVTQEMLPVRVLEVTGLEQAAAGEALAVDIREWKPGHSFGHAAGDLSSITQDERTGNLLLLSEMSGTLSEYRRDGTPVSVMPLWKGWHGLAETIPQAEGVAVGPEGEIYLTSEPNLFYRFDRGPRQTQVAARED
;
A
#
# COMPACT_ATOMS: atom_id res chain seq x y z
N MET A 1 -33.72 2.05 82.75
CA MET A 1 -34.45 2.20 81.48
C MET A 1 -33.47 2.81 80.50
N THR A 2 -32.79 1.97 79.72
CA THR A 2 -31.79 2.37 78.72
C THR A 2 -32.50 2.61 77.40
N ASP A 3 -32.45 3.86 76.92
CA ASP A 3 -33.09 4.31 75.70
C ASP A 3 -32.25 3.95 74.47
N HIS A 4 -32.95 3.64 73.39
CA HIS A 4 -32.44 3.11 72.14
C HIS A 4 -31.76 4.18 71.27
N SER A 5 -31.01 3.69 70.29
CA SER A 5 -30.79 4.28 68.97
C SER A 5 -29.84 5.48 68.84
N TYR A 6 -28.58 5.20 68.55
CA TYR A 6 -27.78 6.03 67.66
C TYR A 6 -27.01 5.15 66.66
N LEU A 7 -27.22 5.48 65.38
CA LEU A 7 -26.43 5.17 64.17
C LEU A 7 -27.33 4.65 63.03
N HIS A 8 -28.19 5.52 62.52
CA HIS A 8 -28.53 5.46 61.10
C HIS A 8 -27.55 6.37 60.35
N GLY A 9 -26.60 5.76 59.66
CA GLY A 9 -25.72 6.47 58.73
C GLY A 9 -26.55 7.18 57.66
N ARG A 10 -26.36 8.49 57.51
CA ARG A 10 -26.83 9.21 56.32
C ARG A 10 -26.05 8.69 55.13
N VAL A 11 -26.62 7.73 54.40
CA VAL A 11 -26.19 7.45 53.03
C VAL A 11 -26.59 8.67 52.21
N ALA A 12 -25.63 9.53 51.90
CA ALA A 12 -25.85 10.67 51.03
C ALA A 12 -26.28 10.17 49.64
N ARG A 13 -27.59 10.11 49.37
CA ARG A 13 -28.11 9.86 48.02
C ARG A 13 -27.66 11.01 47.13
N GLU A 14 -26.74 10.73 46.21
CA GLU A 14 -26.36 11.68 45.16
C GLU A 14 -27.62 12.14 44.41
N ARG A 15 -27.75 13.46 44.25
CA ARG A 15 -28.89 14.07 43.56
C ARG A 15 -28.98 13.49 42.13
N PRO A 16 -30.17 13.07 41.66
CA PRO A 16 -30.34 12.40 40.37
C PRO A 16 -29.76 13.21 39.18
N ALA A 17 -29.79 14.53 39.25
CA ALA A 17 -29.15 15.42 38.27
C ALA A 17 -27.61 15.25 38.19
N LYS A 18 -26.91 15.02 39.30
CA LYS A 18 -25.46 14.79 39.31
C LYS A 18 -25.10 13.42 38.72
N ARG A 19 -25.94 12.41 38.93
CA ARG A 19 -25.78 11.09 38.31
C ARG A 19 -26.02 11.12 36.81
N ALA A 20 -27.07 11.83 36.37
CA ALA A 20 -27.36 12.04 34.96
C ALA A 20 -26.22 12.80 34.24
N LEU A 21 -25.68 13.85 34.87
CA LEU A 21 -24.56 14.61 34.31
C LEU A 21 -23.29 13.77 34.18
N ARG A 22 -22.98 12.94 35.19
CA ARG A 22 -21.84 12.01 35.14
C ARG A 22 -22.03 10.94 34.07
N ALA A 23 -23.21 10.35 33.97
CA ALA A 23 -23.52 9.37 32.93
C ALA A 23 -23.36 9.99 31.54
N ALA A 24 -23.88 11.19 31.32
CA ALA A 24 -23.71 11.91 30.06
C ALA A 24 -22.23 12.21 29.75
N ALA A 25 -21.43 12.61 30.74
CA ALA A 25 -20.00 12.84 30.58
C ALA A 25 -19.23 11.55 30.24
N VAL A 26 -19.57 10.42 30.86
CA VAL A 26 -18.98 9.10 30.55
C VAL A 26 -19.38 8.65 29.15
N THR A 27 -20.64 8.79 28.75
CA THR A 27 -21.09 8.46 27.39
C THR A 27 -20.41 9.34 26.34
N ALA A 28 -20.29 10.65 26.60
CA ALA A 28 -19.57 11.55 25.72
C ALA A 28 -18.08 11.18 25.59
N LEU A 29 -17.44 10.82 26.72
CA LEU A 29 -16.05 10.36 26.71
C LEU A 29 -15.89 9.05 25.94
N LEU A 30 -16.77 8.06 26.15
CA LEU A 30 -16.75 6.79 25.43
C LEU A 30 -16.99 6.98 23.93
N ALA A 31 -17.93 7.85 23.57
CA ALA A 31 -18.19 8.22 22.18
C ALA A 31 -16.95 8.87 21.56
N LEU A 32 -16.32 9.84 22.25
CA LEU A 32 -15.09 10.49 21.80
C LEU A 32 -13.94 9.48 21.63
N THR A 33 -13.72 8.60 22.60
CA THR A 33 -12.68 7.56 22.50
C THR A 33 -12.97 6.58 21.38
N GLY A 34 -14.23 6.21 21.17
CA GLY A 34 -14.65 5.32 20.09
C GLY A 34 -14.45 5.97 18.72
N THR A 35 -14.84 7.24 18.56
CA THR A 35 -14.64 7.98 17.31
C THR A 35 -13.17 8.20 17.01
N SER A 36 -12.36 8.53 18.02
CA SER A 36 -10.91 8.70 17.84
C SER A 36 -10.22 7.39 17.50
N GLY A 37 -10.60 6.29 18.15
CA GLY A 37 -10.09 4.95 17.84
C GLY A 37 -10.47 4.53 16.41
N TRP A 38 -11.73 4.75 16.01
CA TRP A 38 -12.18 4.45 14.65
C TRP A 38 -11.46 5.31 13.59
N LEU A 39 -11.32 6.62 13.81
CA LEU A 39 -10.59 7.52 12.91
C LEU A 39 -9.13 7.09 12.74
N TRP A 40 -8.49 6.62 13.83
CA TRP A 40 -7.13 6.11 13.79
C TRP A 40 -7.04 4.79 13.02
N MET A 41 -7.93 3.83 13.33
CA MET A 41 -7.96 2.53 12.64
C MET A 41 -8.28 2.66 11.15
N SER A 42 -9.15 3.59 10.76
CA SER A 42 -9.51 3.81 9.34
C SER A 42 -8.41 4.46 8.49
N GLY A 43 -7.34 4.97 9.11
CA GLY A 43 -6.32 5.77 8.43
C GLY A 43 -6.75 7.20 8.04
N LEU A 44 -8.05 7.54 8.10
CA LEU A 44 -8.58 8.85 7.68
C LEU A 44 -7.95 10.04 8.43
N GLY A 45 -7.55 9.85 9.69
CA GLY A 45 -6.81 10.88 10.43
C GLY A 45 -5.44 11.18 9.81
N GLY A 46 -4.76 10.16 9.29
CA GLY A 46 -3.49 10.29 8.58
C GLY A 46 -3.65 10.96 7.22
N VAL A 47 -4.67 10.59 6.45
CA VAL A 47 -5.02 11.26 5.19
C VAL A 47 -5.32 12.74 5.43
N ALA A 48 -6.10 13.08 6.46
CA ALA A 48 -6.38 14.47 6.80
C ALA A 48 -5.10 15.25 7.17
N PHE A 49 -4.18 14.63 7.91
CA PHE A 49 -2.88 15.21 8.23
C PHE A 49 -2.06 15.52 6.97
N GLN A 50 -1.94 14.56 6.04
CA GLN A 50 -1.22 14.76 4.78
C GLN A 50 -1.88 15.83 3.89
N LEU A 51 -3.21 15.81 3.73
CA LEU A 51 -3.95 16.80 2.95
C LEU A 51 -3.81 18.22 3.53
N LEU A 52 -3.79 18.35 4.86
CA LEU A 52 -3.54 19.64 5.52
C LEU A 52 -2.11 20.12 5.30
N GLY A 53 -1.12 19.22 5.37
CA GLY A 53 0.27 19.55 5.07
C GLY A 53 0.50 19.94 3.60
N GLN A 54 -0.27 19.34 2.69
CA GLN A 54 -0.22 19.62 1.26
C GLN A 54 -0.93 20.93 0.87
N ARG A 55 -1.87 21.44 1.68
CA ARG A 55 -2.60 22.67 1.37
C ARG A 55 -1.66 23.87 1.31
N GLY A 56 -1.55 24.48 0.14
CA GLY A 56 -0.70 25.64 -0.09
C GLY A 56 0.79 25.30 -0.20
N ALA A 57 1.16 24.01 -0.19
CA ALA A 57 2.50 23.57 -0.51
C ALA A 57 2.72 23.65 -2.04
N GLU A 58 3.91 24.07 -2.43
CA GLU A 58 4.36 24.01 -3.82
C GLU A 58 5.01 22.66 -4.12
N GLU A 59 5.07 22.30 -5.40
CA GLU A 59 5.81 21.14 -5.87
C GLU A 59 7.24 21.19 -5.31
N THR A 60 7.61 20.17 -4.53
CA THR A 60 8.93 20.15 -3.91
C THR A 60 9.96 19.58 -4.89
N GLU A 61 11.17 20.12 -4.89
CA GLU A 61 12.26 19.58 -5.70
C GLU A 61 12.52 18.09 -5.38
N GLY A 62 12.74 17.29 -6.42
CA GLY A 62 12.93 15.84 -6.28
C GLY A 62 11.68 15.09 -5.82
N SER A 63 10.48 15.60 -6.13
CA SER A 63 9.21 14.88 -5.93
C SER A 63 8.55 14.48 -7.24
N ILE A 64 7.75 13.43 -7.17
CA ILE A 64 6.75 13.09 -8.18
C ILE A 64 5.67 14.17 -8.18
N TRP A 65 5.24 14.56 -6.97
CA TRP A 65 4.15 15.49 -6.70
C TRP A 65 2.81 14.98 -7.21
N LEU A 66 2.23 14.05 -6.44
CA LEU A 66 0.94 13.42 -6.73
C LEU A 66 -0.22 14.41 -7.02
N PRO A 67 -0.27 15.64 -6.48
CA PRO A 67 -1.30 16.62 -6.83
C PRO A 67 -1.33 17.02 -8.32
N ALA A 68 -0.24 16.82 -9.04
CA ALA A 68 -0.17 17.09 -10.47
C ALA A 68 -0.73 15.96 -11.36
N TYR A 69 -1.15 14.83 -10.79
CA TYR A 69 -1.63 13.67 -11.54
C TYR A 69 -3.13 13.73 -11.79
N SER A 70 -3.55 13.24 -12.95
CA SER A 70 -4.96 13.07 -13.30
C SER A 70 -5.18 11.78 -14.08
N ALA A 71 -6.34 11.16 -13.85
CA ALA A 71 -6.68 9.87 -14.42
C ALA A 71 -6.88 9.98 -15.95
N ALA A 72 -6.00 9.32 -16.70
CA ALA A 72 -6.03 9.22 -18.16
C ALA A 72 -6.72 7.95 -18.65
N VAL A 73 -6.59 6.85 -17.91
CA VAL A 73 -7.37 5.62 -18.05
C VAL A 73 -8.07 5.37 -16.72
N GLN A 74 -9.38 5.12 -16.74
CA GLN A 74 -10.18 5.05 -15.51
C GLN A 74 -11.10 3.84 -15.53
N GLY A 75 -10.96 2.95 -14.55
CA GLY A 75 -11.92 1.87 -14.29
C GLY A 75 -12.12 0.92 -15.47
N VAL A 76 -11.10 0.71 -16.29
CA VAL A 76 -11.18 -0.23 -17.41
C VAL A 76 -11.19 -1.64 -16.85
N GLN A 77 -12.23 -2.41 -17.13
CA GLN A 77 -12.24 -3.83 -16.80
C GLN A 77 -11.22 -4.56 -17.68
N VAL A 78 -10.31 -5.29 -17.06
CA VAL A 78 -9.34 -6.13 -17.75
C VAL A 78 -10.07 -7.35 -18.33
N ALA A 79 -10.44 -7.25 -19.61
CA ALA A 79 -11.19 -8.30 -20.29
C ALA A 79 -10.44 -9.64 -20.24
N GLY A 80 -11.12 -10.69 -19.78
CA GLY A 80 -10.55 -12.03 -19.61
C GLY A 80 -10.18 -12.39 -18.17
N LEU A 81 -10.15 -11.40 -17.26
CA LEU A 81 -10.08 -11.60 -15.81
C LEU A 81 -11.46 -11.37 -15.19
N ARG A 82 -11.78 -12.10 -14.13
CA ARG A 82 -13.09 -11.99 -13.46
C ARG A 82 -13.02 -11.23 -12.15
N ASP A 83 -12.04 -11.56 -11.32
CA ASP A 83 -11.92 -11.09 -9.96
C ASP A 83 -10.47 -11.23 -9.46
N ASN A 84 -10.19 -10.69 -8.27
CA ASN A 84 -8.97 -10.85 -7.50
C ASN A 84 -7.68 -10.45 -8.24
N LEU A 85 -7.72 -9.37 -9.04
CA LEU A 85 -6.50 -8.81 -9.62
C LEU A 85 -5.77 -7.97 -8.56
N SER A 86 -4.65 -8.47 -8.06
CA SER A 86 -3.79 -7.82 -7.07
C SER A 86 -2.35 -7.73 -7.55
N GLY A 87 -1.55 -6.88 -6.90
CA GLY A 87 -0.17 -6.64 -7.24
C GLY A 87 0.03 -5.97 -8.61
N LEU A 88 1.07 -5.16 -8.74
CA LEU A 88 1.43 -4.59 -10.03
C LEU A 88 2.91 -4.24 -10.05
N THR A 89 3.59 -4.58 -11.15
CA THR A 89 4.97 -4.18 -11.39
C THR A 89 5.16 -3.84 -12.86
N PHE A 90 6.04 -2.89 -13.16
CA PHE A 90 6.40 -2.54 -14.53
C PHE A 90 7.64 -3.33 -14.93
N ASN A 91 7.57 -4.03 -16.06
CA ASN A 91 8.73 -4.70 -16.64
C ASN A 91 9.34 -3.79 -17.71
N VAL A 92 10.52 -3.26 -17.42
CA VAL A 92 11.25 -2.35 -18.33
C VAL A 92 11.71 -3.01 -19.62
N GLU A 93 11.90 -4.34 -19.63
CA GLU A 93 12.38 -5.10 -20.79
C GLU A 93 11.30 -5.26 -21.85
N THR A 94 10.06 -5.52 -21.42
CA THR A 94 8.91 -5.70 -22.30
C THR A 94 8.11 -4.42 -22.50
N GLY A 95 8.27 -3.44 -21.61
CA GLY A 95 7.49 -2.21 -21.58
C GLY A 95 6.02 -2.44 -21.19
N THR A 96 5.73 -3.55 -20.51
CA THR A 96 4.40 -4.00 -20.08
C THR A 96 4.31 -4.08 -18.56
N LEU A 97 3.10 -4.28 -18.05
CA LEU A 97 2.83 -4.43 -16.63
C LEU A 97 2.59 -5.91 -16.32
N PHE A 98 2.98 -6.34 -15.13
CA PHE A 98 2.66 -7.66 -14.61
C PHE A 98 1.92 -7.54 -13.29
N GLY A 99 0.88 -8.36 -13.11
CA GLY A 99 0.10 -8.48 -11.88
C GLY A 99 -0.13 -9.95 -11.55
N VAL A 100 -0.86 -10.21 -10.46
CA VAL A 100 -1.26 -11.56 -10.06
C VAL A 100 -2.77 -11.66 -9.91
N VAL A 101 -3.28 -12.87 -10.05
CA VAL A 101 -4.66 -13.22 -9.74
C VAL A 101 -4.63 -14.33 -8.71
N ASN A 102 -5.35 -14.13 -7.60
CA ASN A 102 -5.30 -15.08 -6.49
C ASN A 102 -6.01 -16.40 -6.83
N ARG A 103 -7.26 -16.36 -7.33
CA ARG A 103 -8.05 -17.58 -7.60
C ARG A 103 -8.65 -17.62 -9.01
N PRO A 104 -8.17 -18.50 -9.91
CA PRO A 104 -7.01 -19.39 -9.74
C PRO A 104 -5.69 -18.61 -9.73
N ALA A 105 -4.67 -19.16 -9.06
CA ALA A 105 -3.35 -18.55 -8.96
C ALA A 105 -2.71 -18.38 -10.35
N GLU A 106 -2.58 -17.14 -10.80
CA GLU A 106 -2.04 -16.79 -12.11
C GLU A 106 -1.16 -15.55 -12.02
N MET A 107 -0.13 -15.50 -12.86
CA MET A 107 0.53 -14.24 -13.22
C MET A 107 -0.08 -13.74 -14.53
N VAL A 108 -0.34 -12.44 -14.61
CA VAL A 108 -0.92 -11.81 -15.79
C VAL A 108 0.00 -10.73 -16.33
N GLU A 109 0.03 -10.60 -17.65
CA GLU A 109 0.73 -9.50 -18.33
C GLU A 109 -0.29 -8.57 -18.96
N LEU A 110 -0.16 -7.27 -18.71
CA LEU A 110 -1.07 -6.22 -19.13
C LEU A 110 -0.34 -5.18 -19.98
N SER A 111 -1.04 -4.62 -20.96
CA SER A 111 -0.58 -3.42 -21.65
C SER A 111 -0.66 -2.20 -20.72
N ARG A 112 -0.01 -1.09 -21.11
CA ARG A 112 -0.08 0.20 -20.40
C ARG A 112 -1.48 0.86 -20.44
N THR A 113 -2.45 0.24 -21.10
CA THR A 113 -3.85 0.69 -21.16
C THR A 113 -4.83 -0.33 -20.57
N GLY A 114 -4.32 -1.39 -19.91
CA GLY A 114 -5.15 -2.38 -19.21
C GLY A 114 -5.66 -3.52 -20.08
N GLU A 115 -5.08 -3.74 -21.26
CA GLU A 115 -5.42 -4.91 -22.08
C GLU A 115 -4.66 -6.13 -21.58
N LEU A 116 -5.36 -7.26 -21.43
CA LEU A 116 -4.73 -8.52 -21.05
C LEU A 116 -3.93 -9.10 -22.23
N LEU A 117 -2.62 -9.19 -22.08
CA LEU A 117 -1.69 -9.73 -23.08
C LEU A 117 -1.46 -11.22 -22.85
N ARG A 118 -1.38 -11.64 -21.58
CA ARG A 118 -1.00 -13.01 -21.22
C ARG A 118 -1.55 -13.42 -19.87
N ARG A 119 -1.84 -14.72 -19.73
CA ARG A 119 -2.09 -15.40 -18.45
C ARG A 119 -1.14 -16.59 -18.32
N ILE A 120 -0.58 -16.75 -17.13
CA ILE A 120 0.39 -17.80 -16.81
C ILE A 120 -0.05 -18.45 -15.50
N PRO A 121 -0.71 -19.62 -15.53
CA PRO A 121 -1.06 -20.35 -14.32
C PRO A 121 0.16 -20.71 -13.49
N LEU A 122 0.03 -20.56 -12.17
CA LEU A 122 1.08 -20.80 -11.19
C LEU A 122 0.76 -22.09 -10.41
N LYS A 123 1.55 -23.15 -10.59
CA LYS A 123 1.45 -24.37 -9.78
C LYS A 123 2.31 -24.22 -8.53
N GLY A 124 1.81 -24.69 -7.39
CA GLY A 124 2.53 -24.60 -6.12
C GLY A 124 2.45 -23.24 -5.42
N ILE A 125 1.64 -22.33 -5.95
CA ILE A 125 1.24 -21.05 -5.35
C ILE A 125 -0.26 -21.11 -5.09
N ASP A 126 -0.71 -20.61 -3.94
CA ASP A 126 -2.13 -20.63 -3.54
C ASP A 126 -2.75 -19.23 -3.52
N ASP A 127 -2.06 -18.28 -2.91
CA ASP A 127 -2.60 -16.97 -2.50
C ASP A 127 -1.61 -15.86 -2.87
N PRO A 128 -1.35 -15.64 -4.19
CA PRO A 128 -0.42 -14.62 -4.64
C PRO A 128 -1.03 -13.23 -4.51
N GLU A 129 -0.33 -12.31 -3.85
CA GLU A 129 -0.83 -10.93 -3.63
C GLU A 129 0.12 -9.84 -4.18
N GLY A 130 1.43 -10.08 -4.06
CA GLY A 130 2.46 -9.13 -4.48
C GLY A 130 3.35 -9.65 -5.60
N ILE A 131 3.80 -8.76 -6.48
CA ILE A 131 4.78 -9.08 -7.52
C ILE A 131 5.76 -7.93 -7.76
N ALA A 132 7.03 -8.26 -8.00
CA ALA A 132 8.04 -7.30 -8.39
C ALA A 132 8.90 -7.85 -9.53
N HIS A 133 9.12 -7.05 -10.58
CA HIS A 133 10.16 -7.29 -11.57
C HIS A 133 11.52 -6.90 -10.99
N ILE A 134 12.52 -7.76 -11.13
CA ILE A 134 13.87 -7.54 -10.58
C ILE A 134 14.82 -7.05 -11.67
N GLU A 135 15.08 -7.91 -12.65
CA GLU A 135 15.90 -7.63 -13.83
C GLU A 135 15.67 -8.70 -14.88
N GLY A 136 15.76 -8.37 -16.17
CA GLY A 136 15.62 -9.37 -17.24
C GLY A 136 14.33 -10.20 -17.11
N THR A 137 14.48 -11.52 -16.95
CA THR A 137 13.36 -12.46 -16.75
C THR A 137 13.00 -12.70 -15.29
N ARG A 138 13.69 -12.07 -14.34
CA ARG A 138 13.59 -12.39 -12.92
C ARG A 138 12.50 -11.60 -12.21
N PHE A 139 11.72 -12.29 -11.39
CA PHE A 139 10.63 -11.74 -10.59
C PHE A 139 10.69 -12.23 -9.14
N ALA A 140 10.04 -11.47 -8.27
CA ALA A 140 9.63 -11.89 -6.93
C ALA A 140 8.10 -11.93 -6.88
N LEU A 141 7.55 -12.92 -6.18
CA LEU A 141 6.12 -13.02 -5.87
C LEU A 141 5.92 -13.26 -4.38
N ALA A 142 4.95 -12.57 -3.80
CA ALA A 142 4.52 -12.75 -2.41
C ALA A 142 3.35 -13.73 -2.38
N GLU A 143 3.43 -14.71 -1.49
CA GLU A 143 2.36 -15.65 -1.22
C GLU A 143 1.89 -15.51 0.22
N GLU A 144 0.65 -15.05 0.38
CA GLU A 144 0.07 -14.70 1.67
C GLU A 144 -0.19 -15.95 2.53
N ALA A 145 -0.91 -16.94 2.00
CA ALA A 145 -1.23 -18.19 2.70
C ALA A 145 -0.02 -18.93 3.31
N ARG A 146 1.18 -18.76 2.73
CA ARG A 146 2.42 -19.40 3.20
C ARG A 146 3.43 -18.41 3.81
N GLN A 147 3.11 -17.11 3.82
CA GLN A 147 3.95 -16.04 4.36
C GLN A 147 5.38 -16.07 3.80
N ARG A 148 5.49 -16.24 2.48
CA ARG A 148 6.78 -16.37 1.80
C ARG A 148 6.89 -15.50 0.57
N ILE A 149 8.13 -15.16 0.22
CA ILE A 149 8.49 -14.58 -1.06
C ILE A 149 9.20 -15.63 -1.90
N VAL A 150 8.81 -15.76 -3.17
CA VAL A 150 9.37 -16.69 -4.14
C VAL A 150 10.07 -15.89 -5.24
N LEU A 151 11.38 -16.08 -5.39
CA LEU A 151 12.15 -15.53 -6.50
C LEU A 151 12.19 -16.52 -7.66
N PHE A 152 11.87 -16.13 -8.88
CA PHE A 152 11.86 -17.05 -10.02
C PHE A 152 12.23 -16.34 -11.32
N ASP A 153 12.59 -17.11 -12.34
CA ASP A 153 12.77 -16.63 -13.70
C ASP A 153 11.53 -17.00 -14.54
N LEU A 154 11.00 -16.05 -15.29
CA LEU A 154 9.88 -16.23 -16.21
C LEU A 154 10.39 -16.37 -17.66
N PRO A 155 10.38 -17.57 -18.25
CA PRO A 155 10.69 -17.75 -19.66
C PRO A 155 9.69 -16.98 -20.54
N ALA A 156 10.19 -16.32 -21.60
CA ALA A 156 9.35 -15.55 -22.52
C ALA A 156 8.15 -16.37 -23.05
N GLU A 157 8.36 -17.65 -23.39
CA GLU A 157 7.33 -18.52 -23.95
C GLU A 157 6.54 -19.33 -22.91
N ALA A 158 6.78 -19.13 -21.59
CA ALA A 158 6.16 -19.87 -20.47
C ALA A 158 4.74 -20.48 -20.68
N THR A 159 3.60 -19.79 -20.74
CA THR A 159 2.22 -20.40 -20.72
C THR A 159 1.78 -21.05 -19.42
N GLU A 160 2.66 -21.71 -18.66
CA GLU A 160 2.45 -22.10 -17.25
C GLU A 160 3.79 -22.05 -16.50
N LEU A 161 3.74 -21.94 -15.17
CA LEU A 161 4.92 -21.95 -14.33
C LEU A 161 4.70 -22.88 -13.12
N ASP A 162 5.63 -23.80 -12.90
CA ASP A 162 5.61 -24.69 -11.73
C ASP A 162 6.62 -24.21 -10.69
N LEU A 163 6.10 -23.71 -9.57
CA LEU A 163 6.84 -23.21 -8.41
C LEU A 163 6.71 -24.15 -7.19
N SER A 164 6.27 -25.40 -7.40
CA SER A 164 6.08 -26.38 -6.32
C SER A 164 7.39 -26.93 -5.72
N GLY A 165 8.47 -26.96 -6.50
CA GLY A 165 9.76 -27.52 -6.07
C GLY A 165 10.94 -26.66 -6.46
N ALA A 166 11.62 -26.04 -5.48
CA ALA A 166 12.95 -25.42 -5.54
C ALA A 166 13.27 -24.43 -6.69
N ALA A 167 12.35 -24.15 -7.61
CA ALA A 167 12.53 -23.19 -8.70
C ALA A 167 12.53 -21.73 -8.22
N GLY A 168 12.41 -21.52 -6.91
CA GLY A 168 12.63 -20.22 -6.30
C GLY A 168 13.18 -20.26 -4.88
N THR A 169 13.96 -19.24 -4.56
CA THR A 169 14.44 -19.00 -3.20
C THR A 169 13.26 -18.52 -2.36
N VAL A 170 12.96 -19.27 -1.31
CA VAL A 170 11.87 -18.99 -0.37
C VAL A 170 12.43 -18.16 0.78
N LEU A 171 11.92 -16.94 0.95
CA LEU A 171 12.17 -16.16 2.15
C LEU A 171 10.97 -16.26 3.09
N ASN A 172 11.16 -16.95 4.22
CA ASN A 172 10.20 -16.95 5.32
C ASN A 172 10.55 -15.81 6.28
N LEU A 173 9.79 -14.72 6.23
CA LEU A 173 10.07 -13.51 7.01
C LEU A 173 9.67 -13.63 8.50
N GLY A 174 9.10 -14.76 8.92
CA GLY A 174 8.67 -14.95 10.32
C GLY A 174 7.66 -13.89 10.78
N LEU A 175 6.81 -13.43 9.85
CA LEU A 175 5.81 -12.39 10.10
C LEU A 175 4.75 -12.92 11.08
N PHE A 176 4.18 -12.01 11.88
CA PHE A 176 3.23 -12.37 12.92
C PHE A 176 1.94 -12.92 12.29
N GLY A 177 1.37 -13.96 12.91
CA GLY A 177 0.24 -14.71 12.37
C GLY A 177 -0.99 -13.85 12.08
N ASN A 178 -1.59 -14.14 10.91
CA ASN A 178 -2.91 -13.76 10.39
C ASN A 178 -3.03 -12.52 9.49
N MET A 179 -1.95 -11.81 9.12
CA MET A 179 -1.99 -10.79 8.06
C MET A 179 -0.69 -10.78 7.27
N GLY A 180 -0.79 -10.82 5.95
CA GLY A 180 0.32 -11.24 5.11
C GLY A 180 1.04 -10.17 4.32
N ILE A 181 1.82 -10.69 3.39
CA ILE A 181 2.71 -9.93 2.53
C ILE A 181 1.88 -9.52 1.32
N GLU A 182 1.59 -8.22 1.20
CA GLU A 182 0.70 -7.71 0.13
C GLU A 182 1.50 -7.18 -1.05
N GLY A 183 2.39 -6.22 -0.78
CA GLY A 183 3.07 -5.44 -1.79
C GLY A 183 4.55 -5.79 -1.87
N LEU A 184 5.06 -5.87 -3.10
CA LEU A 184 6.48 -6.03 -3.39
C LEU A 184 6.96 -4.95 -4.35
N HIS A 185 8.17 -4.44 -4.11
CA HIS A 185 8.87 -3.60 -5.08
C HIS A 185 10.38 -3.85 -5.03
N TRP A 186 11.02 -3.96 -6.19
CA TRP A 186 12.47 -4.08 -6.29
C TRP A 186 13.11 -2.70 -6.49
N ASP A 187 13.89 -2.26 -5.52
CA ASP A 187 14.71 -1.06 -5.62
C ASP A 187 16.08 -1.45 -6.19
N ALA A 188 16.20 -1.36 -7.52
CA ALA A 188 17.39 -1.78 -8.26
C ALA A 188 18.64 -0.98 -7.86
N ALA A 189 18.48 0.32 -7.57
CA ALA A 189 19.58 1.20 -7.20
C ALA A 189 20.22 0.80 -5.86
N ASN A 190 19.43 0.32 -4.90
CA ASN A 190 19.90 -0.09 -3.58
C ASN A 190 19.95 -1.62 -3.42
N ARG A 191 19.63 -2.39 -4.47
CA ARG A 191 19.62 -3.86 -4.50
C ARG A 191 18.87 -4.47 -3.32
N ARG A 192 17.64 -3.99 -3.12
CA ARG A 192 16.78 -4.41 -2.01
C ARG A 192 15.35 -4.62 -2.47
N LEU A 193 14.68 -5.57 -1.83
CA LEU A 193 13.25 -5.77 -1.98
C LEU A 193 12.53 -5.02 -0.86
N LEU A 194 11.59 -4.16 -1.25
CA LEU A 194 10.65 -3.53 -0.36
C LEU A 194 9.40 -4.41 -0.25
N VAL A 195 8.93 -4.62 0.96
CA VAL A 195 7.85 -5.55 1.27
C VAL A 195 6.85 -4.85 2.19
N THR A 196 5.57 -4.79 1.82
CA THR A 196 4.53 -4.34 2.74
C THR A 196 3.92 -5.50 3.50
N GLN A 197 3.57 -5.25 4.76
CA GLN A 197 2.64 -6.08 5.51
C GLN A 197 1.37 -5.26 5.75
N GLU A 198 0.23 -5.82 5.37
CA GLU A 198 -1.05 -5.12 5.24
C GLU A 198 -1.44 -4.33 6.49
N MET A 199 -1.76 -5.04 7.57
CA MET A 199 -2.39 -4.47 8.75
C MET A 199 -1.84 -5.10 10.06
N LEU A 200 -2.01 -4.37 11.17
CA LEU A 200 -1.64 -4.66 12.58
C LEU A 200 -0.45 -5.62 12.83
N PRO A 201 0.81 -5.11 12.79
CA PRO A 201 1.18 -3.74 12.42
C PRO A 201 1.29 -3.57 10.90
N VAL A 202 0.86 -2.41 10.42
CA VAL A 202 1.25 -1.90 9.10
C VAL A 202 2.77 -1.72 9.10
N ARG A 203 3.48 -2.33 8.14
CA ARG A 203 4.95 -2.24 8.05
C ARG A 203 5.42 -2.15 6.61
N VAL A 204 6.56 -1.49 6.43
CA VAL A 204 7.40 -1.62 5.24
C VAL A 204 8.73 -2.23 5.66
N LEU A 205 9.10 -3.35 5.07
CA LEU A 205 10.34 -4.05 5.32
C LEU A 205 11.28 -3.87 4.13
N GLU A 206 12.54 -3.61 4.40
CA GLU A 206 13.63 -3.56 3.44
C GLU A 206 14.44 -4.84 3.59
N VAL A 207 14.48 -5.65 2.55
CA VAL A 207 15.20 -6.92 2.52
C VAL A 207 16.38 -6.79 1.57
N THR A 208 17.59 -6.95 2.10
CA THR A 208 18.84 -6.98 1.34
C THR A 208 19.47 -8.37 1.40
N GLY A 209 20.42 -8.67 0.51
CA GLY A 209 21.10 -9.98 0.50
C GLY A 209 20.38 -11.08 -0.28
N LEU A 210 19.25 -10.76 -0.92
CA LEU A 210 18.39 -11.73 -1.62
C LEU A 210 19.07 -12.40 -2.81
N GLU A 211 19.82 -11.65 -3.61
CA GLU A 211 20.48 -12.18 -4.80
C GLU A 211 21.64 -13.12 -4.42
N GLN A 212 22.37 -12.80 -3.34
CA GLN A 212 23.43 -13.66 -2.79
C GLN A 212 22.83 -14.96 -2.24
N ALA A 213 21.71 -14.86 -1.51
CA ALA A 213 20.98 -16.02 -1.04
C ALA A 213 20.46 -16.89 -2.20
N ALA A 214 19.98 -16.27 -3.28
CA ALA A 214 19.54 -16.97 -4.49
C ALA A 214 20.70 -17.65 -5.25
N ALA A 215 21.91 -17.07 -5.19
CA ALA A 215 23.12 -17.65 -5.75
C ALA A 215 23.72 -18.81 -4.91
N GLY A 216 23.13 -19.13 -3.75
CA GLY A 216 23.63 -20.18 -2.85
C GLY A 216 24.85 -19.77 -2.03
N GLU A 217 25.14 -18.47 -1.94
CA GLU A 217 26.18 -17.94 -1.06
C GLU A 217 25.73 -17.99 0.41
N ALA A 218 26.66 -17.87 1.36
CA ALA A 218 26.35 -17.90 2.79
C ALA A 218 25.29 -16.83 3.12
N LEU A 219 24.17 -17.26 3.70
CA LEU A 219 22.96 -16.46 3.86
C LEU A 219 23.23 -15.19 4.69
N ALA A 220 23.29 -14.04 4.02
CA ALA A 220 23.44 -12.72 4.64
C ALA A 220 22.21 -11.85 4.33
N VAL A 221 21.01 -12.42 4.54
CA VAL A 221 19.77 -11.65 4.42
C VAL A 221 19.64 -10.72 5.63
N ASP A 222 19.59 -9.41 5.39
CA ASP A 222 19.33 -8.38 6.40
C ASP A 222 17.96 -7.77 6.16
N ILE A 223 17.16 -7.70 7.22
CA ILE A 223 15.78 -7.20 7.20
C ILE A 223 15.71 -6.00 8.12
N ARG A 224 15.35 -4.85 7.55
CA ARG A 224 15.14 -3.61 8.30
C ARG A 224 13.71 -3.14 8.11
N GLU A 225 13.17 -2.48 9.12
CA GLU A 225 11.86 -1.85 9.01
C GLU A 225 12.05 -0.38 8.62
N TRP A 226 11.48 0.02 7.48
CA TRP A 226 11.37 1.43 7.10
C TRP A 226 10.20 2.05 7.87
N LYS A 227 10.39 3.30 8.33
CA LYS A 227 9.38 4.01 9.12
C LYS A 227 9.18 5.43 8.59
N PRO A 228 7.92 5.89 8.52
CA PRO A 228 7.62 7.31 8.30
C PRO A 228 8.25 8.18 9.38
N GLY A 229 8.71 9.36 8.99
CA GLY A 229 9.39 10.34 9.85
C GLY A 229 8.45 11.10 10.80
N HIS A 230 7.25 10.58 11.08
CA HIS A 230 6.24 11.24 11.90
C HIS A 230 5.49 10.28 12.83
N SER A 231 4.86 10.84 13.87
CA SER A 231 4.19 10.07 14.92
C SER A 231 2.87 9.39 14.51
N PHE A 232 2.33 9.70 13.33
CA PHE A 232 1.10 9.07 12.82
C PHE A 232 1.32 7.66 12.21
N GLY A 233 2.49 7.04 12.43
CA GLY A 233 2.82 5.76 11.79
C GLY A 233 2.80 5.92 10.27
N HIS A 234 2.26 4.95 9.53
CA HIS A 234 2.09 5.00 8.07
C HIS A 234 1.05 5.99 7.57
N ALA A 235 0.31 6.67 8.47
CA ALA A 235 -0.81 7.54 8.15
C ALA A 235 -1.88 6.88 7.26
N ALA A 236 -1.89 5.55 7.23
CA ALA A 236 -2.84 4.65 6.59
C ALA A 236 -3.18 3.55 7.58
N GLY A 237 -4.36 2.95 7.45
CA GLY A 237 -4.75 1.83 8.32
C GLY A 237 -4.36 0.46 7.76
N ASP A 238 -3.96 0.41 6.49
CA ASP A 238 -3.45 -0.75 5.75
C ASP A 238 -2.36 -0.32 4.74
N LEU A 239 -1.68 -1.30 4.14
CA LEU A 239 -0.83 -1.12 2.96
C LEU A 239 -1.04 -2.27 1.98
N SER A 240 -1.86 -2.04 0.96
CA SER A 240 -2.13 -3.01 -0.10
C SER A 240 -1.00 -3.11 -1.13
N SER A 241 -0.22 -2.04 -1.34
CA SER A 241 0.87 -2.08 -2.32
C SER A 241 1.95 -1.04 -2.08
N ILE A 242 3.12 -1.24 -2.70
CA ILE A 242 4.26 -0.33 -2.65
C ILE A 242 4.94 -0.25 -4.02
N THR A 243 5.44 0.92 -4.36
CA THR A 243 6.42 1.08 -5.44
C THR A 243 7.39 2.21 -5.13
N GLN A 244 8.44 2.35 -5.93
CA GLN A 244 9.38 3.47 -5.87
C GLN A 244 9.45 4.11 -7.25
N ASP A 245 9.47 5.43 -7.30
CA ASP A 245 9.88 6.14 -8.51
C ASP A 245 11.40 6.21 -8.56
N GLU A 246 12.02 5.57 -9.55
CA GLU A 246 13.47 5.51 -9.66
C GLU A 246 14.12 6.89 -9.84
N ARG A 247 13.39 7.86 -10.41
CA ARG A 247 13.92 9.21 -10.70
C ARG A 247 14.15 10.02 -9.43
N THR A 248 13.23 9.93 -8.47
CA THR A 248 13.30 10.65 -7.19
C THR A 248 13.84 9.77 -6.06
N GLY A 249 13.65 8.46 -6.19
CA GLY A 249 13.82 7.47 -5.12
C GLY A 249 12.70 7.51 -4.08
N ASN A 250 11.62 8.28 -4.30
CA ASN A 250 10.51 8.37 -3.36
C ASN A 250 9.66 7.09 -3.39
N LEU A 251 9.21 6.67 -2.21
CA LEU A 251 8.29 5.57 -2.04
C LEU A 251 6.85 6.04 -2.27
N LEU A 252 6.09 5.23 -2.97
CA LEU A 252 4.65 5.37 -3.12
C LEU A 252 3.97 4.23 -2.38
N LEU A 253 3.18 4.57 -1.38
CA LEU A 253 2.46 3.64 -0.51
C LEU A 253 0.97 3.69 -0.84
N LEU A 254 0.41 2.56 -1.28
CA LEU A 254 -1.00 2.41 -1.59
C LEU A 254 -1.73 1.85 -0.38
N SER A 255 -2.91 2.40 -0.09
CA SER A 255 -3.81 1.92 0.95
C SER A 255 -5.21 1.75 0.38
N GLU A 256 -5.73 0.53 0.47
CA GLU A 256 -7.09 0.17 0.08
C GLU A 256 -8.09 0.84 1.02
N MET A 257 -7.91 0.66 2.32
CA MET A 257 -8.90 1.08 3.31
C MET A 257 -9.09 2.60 3.36
N SER A 258 -8.00 3.37 3.15
CA SER A 258 -8.09 4.84 3.07
C SER A 258 -8.40 5.35 1.67
N GLY A 259 -8.21 4.52 0.63
CA GLY A 259 -8.32 4.90 -0.76
C GLY A 259 -7.35 6.01 -1.12
N THR A 260 -6.06 5.86 -0.79
CA THR A 260 -5.04 6.88 -1.06
C THR A 260 -3.73 6.29 -1.57
N LEU A 261 -3.02 7.09 -2.36
CA LEU A 261 -1.61 6.88 -2.68
C LEU A 261 -0.79 7.97 -1.97
N SER A 262 0.15 7.59 -1.13
CA SER A 262 1.01 8.49 -0.37
C SER A 262 2.44 8.47 -0.88
N GLU A 263 3.04 9.64 -1.12
CA GLU A 263 4.44 9.81 -1.48
C GLU A 263 5.29 10.15 -0.25
N TYR A 264 6.35 9.38 -0.04
CA TYR A 264 7.35 9.62 1.00
C TYR A 264 8.76 9.63 0.42
N ARG A 265 9.62 10.49 0.94
CA ARG A 265 11.06 10.35 0.72
C ARG A 265 11.58 9.09 1.39
N ARG A 266 12.74 8.62 0.95
CA ARG A 266 13.44 7.45 1.55
C ARG A 266 13.69 7.61 3.06
N ASP A 267 13.88 8.84 3.54
CA ASP A 267 14.08 9.12 4.97
C ASP A 267 12.78 9.14 5.80
N GLY A 268 11.63 8.85 5.20
CA GLY A 268 10.34 8.85 5.86
C GLY A 268 9.61 10.20 5.81
N THR A 269 10.18 11.23 5.21
CA THR A 269 9.52 12.54 5.11
C THR A 269 8.30 12.45 4.19
N PRO A 270 7.07 12.79 4.64
CA PRO A 270 5.90 12.85 3.77
C PRO A 270 6.08 13.96 2.72
N VAL A 271 5.69 13.69 1.49
CA VAL A 271 5.82 14.63 0.36
C VAL A 271 4.46 15.08 -0.12
N SER A 272 3.61 14.13 -0.53
CA SER A 272 2.30 14.42 -1.10
C SER A 272 1.36 13.23 -0.98
N VAL A 273 0.06 13.45 -1.18
CA VAL A 273 -0.98 12.43 -1.16
C VAL A 273 -1.98 12.66 -2.30
N MET A 274 -2.39 11.56 -2.93
CA MET A 274 -3.46 11.52 -3.92
C MET A 274 -4.62 10.66 -3.40
N PRO A 275 -5.74 11.28 -3.00
CA PRO A 275 -6.97 10.55 -2.74
C PRO A 275 -7.54 9.92 -4.01
N LEU A 276 -7.95 8.67 -3.92
CA LEU A 276 -8.50 7.87 -5.03
C LEU A 276 -10.04 7.93 -5.06
N TRP A 277 -10.60 9.06 -4.64
CA TRP A 277 -12.03 9.26 -4.44
C TRP A 277 -12.67 9.96 -5.62
N LYS A 278 -13.97 9.73 -5.81
CA LYS A 278 -14.79 10.43 -6.80
C LYS A 278 -14.57 11.95 -6.77
N GLY A 279 -14.32 12.53 -7.95
CA GLY A 279 -14.12 13.97 -8.14
C GLY A 279 -12.69 14.45 -7.86
N TRP A 280 -11.82 13.61 -7.32
CA TRP A 280 -10.39 13.92 -7.15
C TRP A 280 -9.59 13.39 -8.35
N HIS A 281 -8.54 14.11 -8.74
CA HIS A 281 -7.62 13.70 -9.82
C HIS A 281 -8.32 13.28 -11.13
N GLY A 282 -9.48 13.90 -11.43
CA GLY A 282 -10.26 13.59 -12.64
C GLY A 282 -11.05 12.28 -12.59
N LEU A 283 -11.14 11.60 -11.44
CA LEU A 283 -11.87 10.35 -11.27
C LEU A 283 -13.39 10.56 -11.33
N ALA A 284 -14.05 9.80 -12.20
CA ALA A 284 -15.52 9.77 -12.29
C ALA A 284 -16.19 9.03 -11.12
N GLU A 285 -15.52 8.01 -10.57
CA GLU A 285 -15.97 7.21 -9.42
C GLU A 285 -14.78 6.94 -8.48
N THR A 286 -15.07 6.62 -7.22
CA THR A 286 -14.05 6.19 -6.25
C THR A 286 -13.46 4.85 -6.69
N ILE A 287 -12.14 4.70 -6.64
CA ILE A 287 -11.48 3.41 -6.84
C ILE A 287 -11.89 2.49 -5.67
N PRO A 288 -12.51 1.34 -5.93
CA PRO A 288 -13.16 0.56 -4.87
C PRO A 288 -12.18 -0.10 -3.91
N GLN A 289 -11.21 -0.85 -4.45
CA GLN A 289 -10.27 -1.66 -3.67
C GLN A 289 -8.93 -1.67 -4.39
N ALA A 290 -8.06 -0.70 -4.12
CA ALA A 290 -6.82 -0.53 -4.88
C ALA A 290 -5.73 -1.48 -4.34
N GLU A 291 -5.27 -2.42 -5.17
CA GLU A 291 -4.44 -3.58 -4.75
C GLU A 291 -3.08 -3.67 -5.45
N GLY A 292 -2.77 -2.75 -6.36
CA GLY A 292 -1.50 -2.77 -7.06
C GLY A 292 -1.11 -1.40 -7.56
N VAL A 293 0.17 -1.07 -7.46
CA VAL A 293 0.72 0.18 -7.99
C VAL A 293 2.06 -0.03 -8.70
N ALA A 294 2.23 0.59 -9.86
CA ALA A 294 3.50 0.63 -10.57
C ALA A 294 3.75 2.02 -11.17
N VAL A 295 5.01 2.39 -11.34
CA VAL A 295 5.43 3.62 -12.02
C VAL A 295 6.03 3.25 -13.38
N GLY A 296 5.58 3.93 -14.43
CA GLY A 296 6.11 3.80 -15.79
C GLY A 296 7.39 4.60 -16.01
N PRO A 297 8.11 4.35 -17.12
CA PRO A 297 9.38 5.01 -17.41
C PRO A 297 9.21 6.50 -17.71
N GLU A 298 8.02 6.93 -18.15
CA GLU A 298 7.68 8.33 -18.35
C GLU A 298 7.07 8.99 -17.10
N GLY A 299 6.97 8.24 -15.99
CA GLY A 299 6.43 8.68 -14.72
C GLY A 299 4.91 8.56 -14.61
N GLU A 300 4.26 7.78 -15.48
CA GLU A 300 2.84 7.42 -15.31
C GLU A 300 2.67 6.56 -14.06
N ILE A 301 1.53 6.69 -13.39
CA ILE A 301 1.17 5.83 -12.26
C ILE A 301 0.07 4.88 -12.74
N TYR A 302 0.32 3.59 -12.65
CA TYR A 302 -0.64 2.54 -12.95
C TYR A 302 -1.20 1.97 -11.65
N LEU A 303 -2.51 1.74 -11.61
CA LEU A 303 -3.16 1.05 -10.50
C LEU A 303 -4.02 -0.10 -11.01
N THR A 304 -4.03 -1.19 -10.25
CA THR A 304 -5.07 -2.23 -10.33
C THR A 304 -5.98 -2.12 -9.12
N SER A 305 -7.22 -2.55 -9.30
CA SER A 305 -8.21 -2.56 -8.24
C SER A 305 -9.17 -3.73 -8.41
N GLU A 306 -9.56 -4.37 -7.31
CA GLU A 306 -10.58 -5.41 -7.37
C GLU A 306 -11.93 -4.87 -7.90
N PRO A 307 -12.70 -5.70 -8.62
CA PRO A 307 -12.39 -7.10 -8.96
C PRO A 307 -11.32 -7.25 -10.05
N ASN A 308 -11.27 -6.34 -11.02
CA ASN A 308 -10.41 -6.46 -12.21
C ASN A 308 -10.25 -5.13 -12.96
N LEU A 309 -10.20 -4.01 -12.23
CA LEU A 309 -10.17 -2.67 -12.79
C LEU A 309 -8.72 -2.18 -12.98
N PHE A 310 -8.50 -1.46 -14.07
CA PHE A 310 -7.22 -0.84 -14.41
C PHE A 310 -7.35 0.67 -14.51
N TYR A 311 -6.34 1.37 -14.00
CA TYR A 311 -6.23 2.82 -14.04
C TYR A 311 -4.83 3.24 -14.46
N ARG A 312 -4.75 4.38 -15.14
CA ARG A 312 -3.50 5.10 -15.41
C ARG A 312 -3.69 6.57 -15.10
N PHE A 313 -2.75 7.13 -14.36
CA PHE A 313 -2.68 8.55 -14.07
C PHE A 313 -1.46 9.14 -14.75
N ASP A 314 -1.72 10.18 -15.53
CA ASP A 314 -0.68 10.92 -16.23
C ASP A 314 -0.43 12.23 -15.46
N ARG A 315 0.84 12.62 -15.42
CA ARG A 315 1.24 13.87 -14.79
C ARG A 315 0.92 15.04 -15.71
N GLY A 316 0.29 16.08 -15.17
CA GLY A 316 0.16 17.37 -15.84
C GLY A 316 1.53 18.03 -16.12
N PRO A 317 1.60 18.95 -17.09
CA PRO A 317 2.83 19.68 -17.38
C PRO A 317 3.33 20.44 -16.13
N ARG A 318 4.64 20.37 -15.86
CA ARG A 318 5.26 21.21 -14.82
C ARG A 318 5.03 22.66 -15.18
N GLN A 319 4.41 23.42 -14.28
CA GLN A 319 4.40 24.87 -14.39
C GLN A 319 5.83 25.36 -14.23
N THR A 320 6.52 25.59 -15.35
CA THR A 320 7.79 26.31 -15.32
C THR A 320 7.43 27.75 -15.02
N GLN A 321 7.77 28.26 -13.83
CA GLN A 321 7.80 29.70 -13.63
C GLN A 321 8.79 30.25 -14.65
N VAL A 322 8.28 30.79 -15.76
CA VAL A 322 9.06 31.67 -16.62
C VAL A 322 9.36 32.87 -15.74
N ALA A 323 10.56 32.91 -15.17
CA ALA A 323 11.08 34.10 -14.52
C ALA A 323 11.00 35.21 -15.56
N ALA A 324 10.02 36.10 -15.41
CA ALA A 324 10.00 37.35 -16.14
C ALA A 324 11.30 38.06 -15.77
N ARG A 325 12.28 38.02 -16.67
CA ARG A 325 13.37 38.97 -16.65
C ARG A 325 12.71 40.31 -16.94
N GLU A 326 12.50 41.09 -15.89
CA GLU A 326 12.32 42.52 -16.02
C GLU A 326 13.65 43.07 -16.56
N ASP A 327 13.63 43.49 -17.83
CA ASP A 327 14.65 44.35 -18.44
C ASP A 327 14.47 45.80 -17.96
#